data_AF-A0A937B1C0-F1
#
_entry.id   AF-A0A937B1C0-F1
#
_cell.length_a   1.000
_cell.length_b   1.000
_cell.length_c   1.000
_cell.angle_alpha   90.00
_cell.angle_beta   90.00
_cell.angle_gamma   90.00
#
_symmetry.space_group_name_H-M   'P 1'
#
loop_
_entity.id
_entity.type
_entity.pdbx_description
1 polymer ?
#
loop_
_entity_poly.entity_id
_entity_poly.type
_entity_poly.pdbx_seq_one_letter_code
_entity_poly.pdbx_strand_id
1 'polypeptide(L)'
;MVAEVITESPISISESALVQLQRIRTEQNIPEGHGLRVGVKGGGCSGFSYVLGFDLQQEKDQIYEIGGLQILMEKAHTLYLAGMQIDWVEGLDNRGFSFVNPNAKDTCGCGQSFQLNYFSFSFLYSSFAFTY
;
A
#
# COMPACT_ATOMS: atom_id res chain seq x y z
N MET A 1 18.81 -14.61 -8.79
CA MET A 1 19.06 -13.27 -8.21
C MET A 1 18.23 -13.21 -6.95
N VAL A 2 18.85 -13.10 -5.79
CA VAL A 2 18.14 -13.04 -4.51
C VAL A 2 17.82 -11.57 -4.27
N ALA A 3 16.54 -11.20 -4.27
CA ALA A 3 16.15 -9.86 -3.86
C ALA A 3 16.51 -9.70 -2.38
N GLU A 4 17.25 -8.64 -2.05
CA GLU A 4 17.67 -8.37 -0.69
C GLU A 4 16.45 -7.87 0.10
N VAL A 5 15.99 -8.69 1.05
CA VAL A 5 14.86 -8.34 1.93
C VAL A 5 15.39 -7.52 3.08
N ILE A 6 14.88 -6.29 3.22
CA ILE A 6 15.30 -5.37 4.27
C ILE A 6 14.30 -5.49 5.44
N THR A 7 14.80 -5.79 6.64
CA THR A 7 13.97 -5.96 7.83
C THR A 7 13.56 -4.63 8.47
N GLU A 8 14.31 -3.56 8.22
CA GLU A 8 13.98 -2.21 8.71
C GLU A 8 13.17 -1.46 7.65
N SER A 9 11.85 -1.45 7.82
CA SER A 9 10.94 -0.77 6.89
C SER A 9 10.76 0.71 7.28
N PRO A 10 10.68 1.63 6.31
CA PRO A 10 10.37 3.04 6.56
C PRO A 10 8.95 3.26 7.07
N ILE A 11 8.07 2.25 6.99
CA ILE A 11 6.68 2.32 7.44
C ILE A 11 6.39 1.25 8.49
N SER A 12 5.33 1.47 9.27
CA SER A 12 4.72 0.45 10.13
C SER A 12 3.32 0.09 9.64
N ILE A 13 2.86 -1.12 9.98
CA ILE A 13 1.50 -1.58 9.70
C ILE A 13 0.91 -2.05 11.03
N SER A 14 -0.29 -1.58 11.36
CA SER A 14 -1.00 -2.04 12.56
C SER A 14 -1.44 -3.49 12.44
N GLU A 15 -1.69 -4.13 13.58
CA GLU A 15 -2.17 -5.52 13.61
C GLU A 15 -3.53 -5.67 12.90
N SER A 16 -4.45 -4.72 13.08
CA SER A 16 -5.75 -4.69 12.40
C SER A 16 -5.58 -4.60 10.89
N ALA A 17 -4.66 -3.77 10.39
CA ALA A 17 -4.37 -3.68 8.97
C ALA A 17 -3.74 -4.97 8.43
N LEU A 18 -2.82 -5.61 9.16
CA LEU A 18 -2.23 -6.89 8.75
C LEU A 18 -3.29 -7.98 8.60
N VAL A 19 -4.18 -8.13 9.58
CA VAL A 19 -5.28 -9.11 9.54
C VAL A 19 -6.16 -8.88 8.31
N GLN A 20 -6.47 -7.64 8.00
CA GLN A 20 -7.35 -7.31 6.87
C GLN A 20 -6.65 -7.47 5.52
N LEU A 21 -5.37 -7.14 5.43
CA LEU A 21 -4.58 -7.39 4.23
C LEU A 21 -4.47 -8.88 3.93
N GLN A 22 -4.24 -9.71 4.96
CA GLN A 22 -4.24 -11.16 4.81
C GLN A 22 -5.62 -11.68 4.38
N ARG A 23 -6.69 -11.17 4.99
CA ARG A 23 -8.07 -11.50 4.60
C ARG A 23 -8.35 -11.16 3.15
N ILE A 24 -8.02 -9.94 2.70
CA ILE A 24 -8.18 -9.51 1.30
C ILE A 24 -7.36 -10.40 0.37
N ARG A 25 -6.14 -10.76 0.77
CA ARG A 25 -5.27 -11.66 -0.01
C ARG A 25 -5.94 -13.01 -0.27
N THR A 26 -6.55 -13.60 0.76
CA THR A 26 -7.25 -14.88 0.68
C THR A 26 -8.57 -14.75 -0.10
N GLU A 27 -9.40 -13.74 0.20
CA GLU A 27 -10.69 -13.54 -0.44
C GLU A 27 -10.56 -13.26 -1.95
N GLN A 28 -9.51 -12.53 -2.35
CA GLN A 28 -9.25 -12.18 -3.75
C GLN A 28 -8.37 -13.19 -4.48
N ASN A 29 -7.99 -14.31 -3.84
CA ASN A 29 -7.09 -15.34 -4.40
C ASN A 29 -5.82 -14.75 -5.03
N ILE A 30 -5.17 -13.83 -4.32
CA ILE A 30 -3.97 -13.15 -4.83
C ILE A 30 -2.86 -14.17 -5.05
N PRO A 31 -2.26 -14.23 -6.26
CA PRO A 31 -1.25 -15.23 -6.57
C PRO A 31 -0.02 -15.14 -5.65
N GLU A 32 0.63 -16.28 -5.45
CA GLU A 32 1.95 -16.32 -4.83
C GLU A 32 2.94 -15.48 -5.65
N GLY A 33 3.84 -14.78 -4.96
CA GLY A 33 4.78 -13.82 -5.58
C GLY A 33 4.28 -12.38 -5.70
N HIS A 34 3.00 -12.10 -5.39
CA HIS A 34 2.56 -10.71 -5.22
C HIS A 34 2.84 -10.20 -3.81
N GLY A 35 3.41 -9.00 -3.73
CA GLY A 35 3.64 -8.27 -2.50
C GLY A 35 2.66 -7.10 -2.36
N LEU A 36 2.55 -6.55 -1.17
CA LEU A 36 1.80 -5.33 -0.90
C LEU A 36 2.59 -4.11 -1.38
N ARG A 37 2.16 -3.50 -2.48
CA ARG A 37 2.70 -2.24 -2.96
C ARG A 37 2.23 -1.08 -2.09
N VAL A 38 3.18 -0.30 -1.60
CA VAL A 38 2.94 0.94 -0.86
C VAL A 38 3.70 2.08 -1.54
N GLY A 39 3.01 3.18 -1.83
CA GLY A 39 3.60 4.30 -2.57
C GLY A 39 2.80 5.58 -2.47
N VAL A 40 3.27 6.60 -3.19
CA VAL A 40 2.55 7.83 -3.45
C VAL A 40 2.40 8.01 -4.96
N LYS A 41 1.28 8.59 -5.39
CA LYS A 41 1.03 8.96 -6.79
C LYS A 41 0.63 10.42 -6.84
N GLY A 42 1.17 11.15 -7.82
CA GLY A 42 0.77 12.54 -8.08
C GLY A 42 -0.72 12.61 -8.47
N GLY A 43 -1.47 13.49 -7.80
CA GLY A 43 -2.92 13.66 -7.98
C GLY A 43 -3.66 13.82 -6.65
N GLY A 44 -4.83 14.48 -6.66
CA GLY A 44 -5.61 14.80 -5.45
C GLY A 44 -5.58 16.30 -5.07
N CYS A 45 -6.46 16.72 -4.17
CA CYS A 45 -6.62 18.14 -3.77
C CYS A 45 -5.35 18.71 -3.08
N SER A 46 -4.57 17.85 -2.43
CA SER A 46 -3.29 18.16 -1.76
C SER A 46 -2.05 17.94 -2.64
N GLY A 47 -2.21 17.50 -3.90
CA GLY A 47 -1.12 17.25 -4.84
C GLY A 47 -0.60 15.80 -4.88
N PHE A 48 -0.98 14.94 -3.93
CA PHE A 48 -0.59 13.52 -3.88
C PHE A 48 -1.66 12.64 -3.22
N SER A 49 -1.73 11.38 -3.67
CA SER A 49 -2.56 10.30 -3.14
C SER A 49 -1.69 9.11 -2.76
N TYR A 50 -2.05 8.40 -1.68
CA TYR A 50 -1.37 7.15 -1.31
C TYR A 50 -1.79 6.00 -2.22
N VAL A 51 -0.91 5.01 -2.37
CA VAL A 51 -1.15 3.78 -3.13
C VAL A 51 -0.99 2.61 -2.18
N LEU A 52 -1.99 1.74 -2.15
CA LEU A 52 -1.99 0.49 -1.40
C LEU A 52 -2.67 -0.59 -2.25
N GLY A 53 -1.99 -1.70 -2.50
CA GLY A 53 -2.56 -2.81 -3.28
C GLY A 53 -1.59 -3.96 -3.46
N PHE A 54 -2.06 -5.12 -3.90
CA PHE A 54 -1.20 -6.26 -4.20
C PHE A 54 -0.71 -6.18 -5.64
N ASP A 55 0.59 -6.35 -5.85
CA ASP A 55 1.22 -6.24 -7.17
C ASP A 55 2.49 -7.11 -7.25
N LEU A 56 3.01 -7.30 -8.46
CA LEU A 56 4.32 -7.90 -8.69
C LEU A 56 5.44 -6.89 -8.38
N GLN A 57 6.57 -7.42 -7.92
CA GLN A 57 7.79 -6.64 -7.73
C GLN A 57 8.26 -6.04 -9.06
N GLN A 58 8.61 -4.76 -9.05
CA GLN A 58 9.24 -4.04 -10.14
C GLN A 58 10.73 -3.81 -9.86
N GLU A 59 11.52 -3.52 -10.90
CA GLU A 59 12.97 -3.36 -10.79
C GLU A 59 13.43 -2.25 -9.83
N LYS A 60 12.58 -1.22 -9.64
CA LYS A 60 12.88 -0.07 -8.76
C LYS A 60 12.36 -0.24 -7.33
N ASP A 61 11.66 -1.35 -7.06
CA ASP A 61 11.11 -1.62 -5.74
C ASP A 61 12.17 -2.14 -4.79
N GLN A 62 12.16 -1.62 -3.58
CA GLN A 62 12.77 -2.24 -2.42
C GLN A 62 11.74 -3.16 -1.76
N ILE A 63 12.19 -4.33 -1.32
CA ILE A 63 11.36 -5.30 -0.62
C ILE A 63 11.62 -5.17 0.87
N TYR A 64 10.54 -4.99 1.62
CA TYR A 64 10.54 -5.08 3.08
C TYR A 64 9.66 -6.23 3.53
N GLU A 65 9.91 -6.73 4.74
CA GLU A 65 9.04 -7.74 5.36
C GLU A 65 8.41 -7.17 6.63
N ILE A 66 7.07 -7.15 6.67
CA ILE A 66 6.31 -6.68 7.83
C ILE A 66 5.19 -7.68 8.10
N GLY A 67 5.19 -8.30 9.28
CA GLY A 67 4.10 -9.18 9.70
C GLY A 67 3.84 -10.37 8.76
N GLY A 68 4.90 -10.88 8.11
CA GLY A 68 4.82 -11.98 7.13
C GLY A 68 4.28 -11.56 5.76
N LEU A 69 4.13 -10.26 5.49
CA LEU A 69 3.82 -9.72 4.16
C LEU A 69 5.08 -9.12 3.55
N GLN A 70 5.31 -9.42 2.27
CA GLN A 70 6.28 -8.72 1.46
C GLN A 70 5.71 -7.37 1.05
N ILE A 71 6.43 -6.30 1.36
CA ILE A 71 6.07 -4.93 1.04
C ILE A 71 6.95 -4.46 -0.11
N LEU A 72 6.32 -3.96 -1.17
CA LEU A 72 6.97 -3.44 -2.36
C LEU A 72 6.89 -1.91 -2.33
N MET A 73 8.03 -1.24 -2.31
CA MET A 73 8.08 0.22 -2.29
C MET A 73 9.20 0.75 -3.17
N GLU A 74 8.85 1.63 -4.10
CA GLU A 74 9.86 2.34 -4.89
C GLU A 74 10.69 3.26 -3.99
N LYS A 75 12.01 3.22 -4.15
CA LYS A 75 12.97 4.01 -3.34
C LYS A 75 12.68 5.53 -3.33
N ALA A 76 12.12 6.05 -4.41
CA ALA A 76 11.74 7.46 -4.52
C ALA A 76 10.60 7.86 -3.56
N HIS A 77 9.74 6.90 -3.18
CA HIS A 77 8.60 7.15 -2.30
C HIS A 77 8.96 7.05 -0.82
N THR A 78 10.10 6.41 -0.49
CA THR A 78 10.57 6.21 0.88
C THR A 78 10.61 7.51 1.68
N LEU A 79 11.08 8.62 1.10
CA LEU A 79 11.15 9.92 1.79
C LEU A 79 9.76 10.46 2.21
N TYR A 80 8.72 10.18 1.42
CA TYR A 80 7.36 10.66 1.68
C TYR A 80 6.60 9.75 2.66
N LEU A 81 6.99 8.48 2.72
CA LEU A 81 6.35 7.46 3.55
C LEU A 81 7.10 7.20 4.86
N ALA A 82 8.32 7.73 5.02
CA ALA A 82 9.13 7.51 6.20
C ALA A 82 8.41 7.93 7.49
N GLY A 83 8.29 6.98 8.41
CA GLY A 83 7.62 7.13 9.69
C GLY A 83 6.09 7.02 9.62
N MET A 84 5.50 6.74 8.45
CA MET A 84 4.05 6.54 8.34
C MET A 84 3.62 5.19 8.92
N GLN A 85 2.43 5.16 9.50
CA GLN A 85 1.74 3.95 9.95
C GLN A 85 0.49 3.72 9.09
N ILE A 86 0.35 2.51 8.56
CA ILE A 86 -0.87 2.05 7.89
C ILE A 86 -1.76 1.37 8.93
N ASP A 87 -3.00 1.84 9.04
CA ASP A 87 -4.00 1.29 9.95
C ASP A 87 -5.29 0.92 9.20
N TRP A 88 -6.10 0.07 9.82
CA TRP A 88 -7.42 -0.29 9.32
C TRP A 88 -8.50 0.20 10.28
N VAL A 89 -9.39 1.05 9.76
CA VAL A 89 -10.49 1.64 10.52
C VAL A 89 -11.79 0.94 10.15
N GLU A 90 -12.49 0.41 11.15
CA GLU A 90 -13.84 -0.14 11.04
C GLU A 90 -14.83 0.75 11.80
N GLY A 91 -15.29 1.82 11.16
CA GLY A 91 -16.38 2.67 11.65
C GLY A 91 -17.70 2.39 10.93
N LEU A 92 -18.81 2.80 11.55
CA LEU A 92 -20.15 2.75 10.96
C LEU A 92 -20.24 3.56 9.66
N ASP A 93 -19.60 4.73 9.62
CA ASP A 93 -19.60 5.63 8.45
C ASP A 93 -18.30 5.54 7.62
N ASN A 94 -17.24 4.94 8.17
CA ASN A 94 -15.91 4.94 7.55
C ASN A 94 -15.23 3.58 7.73
N ARG A 95 -15.15 2.81 6.65
CA ARG A 95 -14.35 1.59 6.56
C ARG A 95 -13.23 1.80 5.56
N GLY A 96 -11.99 1.48 5.95
CA GLY A 96 -10.89 1.50 5.00
C GLY A 96 -9.51 1.58 5.65
N PHE A 97 -8.49 1.56 4.78
CA PHE A 97 -7.12 1.81 5.19
C PHE A 97 -6.88 3.30 5.40
N SER A 98 -6.20 3.62 6.51
CA SER A 98 -5.81 4.96 6.92
C SER A 98 -4.29 5.06 6.99
N PHE A 99 -3.75 6.17 6.50
CA PHE A 99 -2.33 6.48 6.54
C PHE A 99 -2.11 7.57 7.59
N VAL A 100 -1.47 7.20 8.69
CA VAL A 100 -1.23 8.08 9.84
C VAL A 100 0.24 8.46 9.89
N ASN A 101 0.54 9.76 9.98
CA ASN A 101 1.89 10.23 10.24
C ASN A 101 2.07 10.52 11.74
N PRO A 102 2.64 9.61 12.56
CA PRO A 102 2.91 9.86 13.98
C PRO A 102 3.85 11.05 14.22
N ASN A 103 4.63 11.48 13.22
CA ASN A 103 5.53 12.62 13.32
C ASN A 103 4.88 13.95 12.87
N ALA A 104 3.66 13.94 12.34
CA ALA A 104 2.97 15.16 11.96
C ALA A 104 2.44 15.90 13.20
N LYS A 105 3.05 17.04 13.52
CA LYS A 105 2.59 17.94 14.59
C LYS A 105 1.46 18.89 14.16
N ASP A 106 1.13 18.93 12.87
CA ASP A 106 0.16 19.87 12.33
C ASP A 106 -0.95 19.14 11.59
N THR A 107 -2.15 19.25 12.16
CA THR A 107 -3.44 19.01 11.51
C THR A 107 -3.52 19.93 10.29
N CYS A 108 -3.38 19.37 9.08
CA CYS A 108 -3.77 20.11 7.88
C CYS A 108 -5.27 20.45 8.02
N GLY A 109 -5.60 21.74 8.07
CA GLY A 109 -6.89 22.32 8.43
C GLY A 109 -8.07 22.00 7.50
N CYS A 110 -8.03 20.90 6.75
CA CYS A 110 -9.12 20.40 5.92
C CYS A 110 -9.75 19.09 6.45
N GLY A 111 -9.18 18.46 7.49
CA GLY A 111 -9.84 17.37 8.23
C GLY A 111 -10.12 16.09 7.43
N GLN A 112 -9.52 15.92 6.24
CA GLN A 112 -9.75 14.73 5.42
C GLN A 112 -8.72 13.66 5.77
N SER A 113 -9.13 12.72 6.63
CA SER A 113 -8.53 11.39 6.68
C SER A 113 -8.59 10.80 5.27
N PHE A 114 -7.44 10.66 4.61
CA PHE A 114 -7.39 10.22 3.21
C PHE A 114 -7.91 8.78 3.11
N GLN A 115 -9.17 8.64 2.67
CA GLN A 115 -9.75 7.36 2.32
C GLN A 115 -9.18 6.88 0.99
N LEU A 116 -8.46 5.77 1.02
CA LEU A 116 -8.16 5.03 -0.21
C LEU A 116 -9.38 4.24 -0.66
N ASN A 117 -10.28 4.89 -1.38
CA ASN A 117 -11.37 4.22 -2.12
C ASN A 117 -10.90 3.58 -3.43
N TYR A 118 -9.59 3.55 -3.70
CA TYR A 118 -9.02 2.94 -4.91
C TYR A 118 -8.15 1.74 -4.57
N PHE A 119 -8.78 0.62 -4.22
CA PHE A 119 -8.26 -0.70 -4.62
C PHE A 119 -8.63 -0.90 -6.10
N SER A 120 -7.97 -0.17 -7.00
CA SER A 120 -8.05 -0.52 -8.42
C SER A 120 -7.16 -1.73 -8.62
N PHE A 121 -7.76 -2.93 -8.50
CA PHE A 121 -7.21 -4.12 -9.12
C PHE A 121 -7.22 -3.91 -10.63
N SER A 122 -6.20 -3.23 -11.13
CA SER A 122 -5.87 -3.30 -12.54
C SER A 122 -5.21 -4.66 -12.77
N PHE A 123 -6.01 -5.73 -12.71
CA PHE A 123 -5.65 -6.99 -13.37
C PHE A 123 -5.56 -6.65 -14.85
N LEU A 124 -4.38 -6.21 -15.29
CA LEU A 124 -4.01 -6.26 -16.69
C LEU A 124 -3.84 -7.73 -17.04
N TYR A 125 -4.96 -8.43 -17.26
CA TYR A 125 -4.99 -9.50 -18.25
C TYR A 125 -4.86 -8.84 -19.63
N SER A 126 -3.70 -8.24 -19.93
CA SER A 126 -3.31 -7.94 -21.30
C SER A 126 -2.66 -9.20 -21.86
N SER A 127 -3.50 -10.20 -22.12
CA SER A 127 -3.15 -11.37 -22.93
C SER A 127 -4.45 -11.97 -23.48
N PHE A 128 -5.16 -11.19 -24.29
CA PHE A 128 -5.92 -11.75 -25.40
C PHE A 128 -5.64 -10.88 -26.62
N ALA A 129 -4.58 -11.28 -27.33
CA ALA A 129 -4.42 -10.96 -28.73
C ALA A 129 -5.65 -11.51 -29.47
N PHE A 130 -6.56 -10.63 -29.88
CA PHE A 130 -7.49 -10.94 -30.96
C PHE A 130 -6.73 -10.73 -32.27
N THR A 131 -6.06 -11.79 -32.72
CA THR A 131 -5.71 -12.00 -34.12
C THR A 131 -6.46 -13.24 -34.59
N TYR A 132 -7.67 -13.05 -35.12
CA TYR A 132 -8.09 -13.40 -36.48
C TYR A 132 -9.58 -13.09 -36.65
#